data_AF-D2VFN3-F1
#
_entry.id   AF-D2VFN3-F1
#
_cell.length_a   1.000
_cell.length_b   1.000
_cell.length_c   1.000
_cell.angle_alpha   90.00
_cell.angle_beta   90.00
_cell.angle_gamma   90.00
#
_symmetry.space_group_name_H-M   'P 1'
#
loop_
_entity.id
_entity.type
_entity.pdbx_description
1 polymer ?
#
loop_
_entity_poly.entity_id
_entity_poly.type
_entity_poly.pdbx_seq_one_letter_code
_entity_poly.pdbx_strand_id
1 'polypeptide(L)'
;MCGRSNLSLPPQRLRNAAAPHIGANLNTTLWVNQALYQPNFNLTTGAHLPLFFVDKNLNDQEKDIKKEVPDSCDKKKLIKLEAQVKIEEPTLATKIKDEFVEVKKEDNQSNIILKSEEIVKKEELETIEGLCIRTMNWGMYSQKAKAFSMNIRSESVAEKFGSILRRNRAILFVEGFYEWKSSTSGGKGQPYYIHPKQKGSLICLACLFDKKKGESGDDYQFSVLTVDADKTFSQIHHRMPAILTNIEDVRKWLGISPIKEENQLQSLLSLLKPYEFSQHLEMYKVSDFVNSTANNTSKCIKPLSEIQQGKGSLHSFFKPLSKKAPAEKRVKDETEDSSSHPSSKKIKSEPIEID
;
A
#
# COMPACT_ATOMS: atom_id res chain seq x y z
N MET A 1 -9.38 5.35 10.50
CA MET A 1 -9.71 4.05 9.87
C MET A 1 -9.03 4.01 8.53
N CYS A 2 -8.24 2.96 8.27
CA CYS A 2 -7.39 2.72 7.08
C CYS A 2 -7.87 3.43 5.80
N GLY A 3 -7.38 4.66 5.62
CA GLY A 3 -7.58 5.47 4.40
C GLY A 3 -6.27 5.68 3.64
N ARG A 4 -5.20 4.99 4.08
CA ARG A 4 -3.89 5.07 3.48
C ARG A 4 -3.17 3.72 3.53
N SER A 5 -2.61 3.30 2.42
CA SER A 5 -1.94 1.99 2.28
C SER A 5 -0.59 2.10 1.56
N ASN A 6 0.24 1.09 1.76
CA ASN A 6 1.50 0.89 1.06
C ASN A 6 1.40 -0.37 0.19
N LEU A 7 1.60 -0.20 -1.11
CA LEU A 7 1.74 -1.30 -2.05
C LEU A 7 2.68 -0.85 -3.19
N SER A 8 3.96 -1.04 -2.94
CA SER A 8 5.09 -0.63 -3.77
C SER A 8 5.67 -1.77 -4.62
N LEU A 9 5.12 -2.98 -4.51
CA LEU A 9 5.54 -4.13 -5.30
C LEU A 9 5.13 -3.99 -6.79
N PRO A 10 6.07 -4.16 -7.75
CA PRO A 10 5.69 -4.25 -9.15
C PRO A 10 4.84 -5.50 -9.43
N PRO A 11 4.05 -5.53 -10.53
CA PRO A 11 3.06 -6.57 -10.81
C PRO A 11 3.54 -8.01 -10.58
N GLN A 12 4.71 -8.38 -11.12
CA GLN A 12 5.23 -9.75 -10.97
C GLN A 12 5.61 -10.08 -9.53
N ARG A 13 6.17 -9.13 -8.78
CA ARG A 13 6.49 -9.35 -7.36
C ARG A 13 5.24 -9.44 -6.52
N LEU A 14 4.19 -8.67 -6.84
CA LEU A 14 2.90 -8.79 -6.19
C LEU A 14 2.27 -10.18 -6.41
N ARG A 15 2.28 -10.69 -7.65
CA ARG A 15 1.81 -12.07 -7.94
C ARG A 15 2.56 -13.10 -7.09
N ASN A 16 3.88 -13.02 -7.07
CA ASN A 16 4.70 -13.96 -6.30
C ASN A 16 4.43 -13.88 -4.79
N ALA A 17 4.27 -12.67 -4.25
CA ALA A 17 4.03 -12.46 -2.82
C ALA A 17 2.59 -12.82 -2.41
N ALA A 18 1.59 -12.64 -3.28
CA ALA A 18 0.20 -12.99 -3.01
C ALA A 18 -0.09 -14.50 -3.17
N ALA A 19 0.66 -15.20 -4.02
CA ALA A 19 0.44 -16.61 -4.34
C ALA A 19 0.35 -17.53 -3.10
N PRO A 20 1.24 -17.44 -2.09
CA PRO A 20 1.13 -18.26 -0.88
C PRO A 20 -0.11 -17.97 -0.02
N HIS A 21 -0.63 -16.73 -0.06
CA HIS A 21 -1.81 -16.35 0.72
C HIS A 21 -3.13 -16.89 0.13
N ILE A 22 -3.15 -17.18 -1.17
CA ILE A 22 -4.28 -17.82 -1.86
C ILE A 22 -4.06 -19.34 -1.99
N GLY A 23 -2.79 -19.77 -2.01
CA GLY A 23 -2.35 -21.10 -2.42
C GLY A 23 -2.65 -21.37 -3.88
N ALA A 24 -2.31 -20.41 -4.74
CA ALA A 24 -2.56 -20.50 -6.18
C ALA A 24 -1.36 -19.97 -6.96
N ASN A 25 -1.09 -20.56 -8.12
CA ASN A 25 -0.15 -20.01 -9.08
C ASN A 25 -0.78 -18.79 -9.76
N LEU A 26 -0.17 -17.62 -9.53
CA LEU A 26 -0.68 -16.35 -10.05
C LEU A 26 0.04 -15.87 -11.31
N ASN A 27 0.98 -16.64 -11.86
CA ASN A 27 1.80 -16.20 -13.01
C ASN A 27 0.98 -16.07 -14.30
N THR A 28 0.00 -16.96 -14.49
CA THR A 28 -0.87 -17.00 -15.66
C THR A 28 -2.25 -16.40 -15.40
N THR A 29 -2.54 -15.98 -14.15
CA THR A 29 -3.82 -15.37 -13.78
C THR A 29 -4.06 -14.09 -14.57
N LEU A 30 -5.21 -14.01 -15.24
CA LEU A 30 -5.63 -12.83 -15.99
C LEU A 30 -5.61 -11.59 -15.08
N TRP A 31 -4.98 -10.50 -15.54
CA TRP A 31 -5.01 -9.21 -14.86
C TRP A 31 -5.57 -8.12 -15.77
N VAL A 32 -6.85 -7.81 -15.55
CA VAL A 32 -7.57 -6.78 -16.31
C VAL A 32 -7.16 -5.39 -15.82
N ASN A 33 -6.87 -4.48 -16.76
CA ASN A 33 -6.43 -3.11 -16.49
C ASN A 33 -5.14 -3.01 -15.65
N GLN A 34 -4.18 -3.94 -15.83
CA GLN A 34 -2.90 -3.91 -15.12
C GLN A 34 -2.15 -2.58 -15.27
N ALA A 35 -2.24 -1.92 -16.44
CA ALA A 35 -1.57 -0.64 -16.70
C ALA A 35 -2.02 0.51 -15.78
N LEU A 36 -3.23 0.44 -15.20
CA LEU A 36 -3.73 1.44 -14.25
C LEU A 36 -3.07 1.32 -12.87
N TYR A 37 -2.51 0.17 -12.53
CA TYR A 37 -1.87 -0.03 -11.25
C TYR A 37 -0.47 0.58 -11.25
N GLN A 38 -0.23 1.49 -10.31
CA GLN A 38 1.06 2.16 -10.11
C GLN A 38 1.56 1.88 -8.69
N PRO A 39 2.72 1.21 -8.53
CA PRO A 39 3.30 0.95 -7.22
C PRO A 39 3.53 2.24 -6.44
N ASN A 40 3.08 2.29 -5.19
CA ASN A 40 3.08 3.52 -4.42
C ASN A 40 3.15 3.25 -2.91
N PHE A 41 4.01 4.02 -2.24
CA PHE A 41 4.24 3.92 -0.82
C PHE A 41 3.11 4.53 0.04
N ASN A 42 2.24 5.35 -0.55
CA ASN A 42 1.30 6.23 0.14
C ASN A 42 -0.03 6.37 -0.61
N LEU A 43 -0.65 5.23 -0.92
CA LEU A 43 -1.91 5.13 -1.64
C LEU A 43 -3.07 5.66 -0.81
N THR A 44 -3.94 6.46 -1.41
CA THR A 44 -5.17 6.98 -0.79
C THR A 44 -6.39 6.64 -1.64
N THR A 45 -7.58 7.00 -1.19
CA THR A 45 -8.82 6.81 -1.95
C THR A 45 -8.80 7.54 -3.28
N GLY A 46 -9.46 6.93 -4.27
CA GLY A 46 -9.38 7.29 -5.68
C GLY A 46 -8.23 6.59 -6.40
N ALA A 47 -7.28 5.97 -5.70
CA ALA A 47 -6.22 5.19 -6.33
C ALA A 47 -6.77 3.90 -6.98
N HIS A 48 -6.04 3.43 -8.00
CA HIS A 48 -6.33 2.21 -8.74
C HIS A 48 -5.47 1.07 -8.19
N LEU A 49 -6.12 0.05 -7.60
CA LEU A 49 -5.45 -1.04 -6.88
C LEU A 49 -5.85 -2.42 -7.41
N PRO A 50 -4.95 -3.40 -7.38
CA PRO A 50 -5.22 -4.76 -7.85
C PRO A 50 -6.02 -5.55 -6.82
N LEU A 51 -7.24 -5.92 -7.20
CA LEU A 51 -8.14 -6.74 -6.41
C LEU A 51 -8.14 -8.15 -6.98
N PHE A 52 -8.02 -9.13 -6.08
CA PHE A 52 -8.03 -10.55 -6.39
C PHE A 52 -9.40 -11.11 -6.08
N PHE A 53 -10.03 -11.77 -7.03
CA PHE A 53 -11.39 -12.30 -6.89
C PHE A 53 -11.63 -13.47 -7.84
N VAL A 54 -12.68 -14.25 -7.57
CA VAL A 54 -13.14 -15.30 -8.48
C VAL A 54 -14.35 -14.78 -9.27
N ASP A 55 -14.21 -14.70 -10.58
CA ASP A 55 -15.32 -14.46 -11.49
C ASP A 55 -15.76 -15.79 -12.11
N LYS A 56 -16.96 -16.22 -11.73
CA LYS A 56 -17.56 -17.48 -12.20
C LYS A 56 -17.98 -17.42 -13.67
N ASN A 57 -18.04 -16.23 -14.26
CA ASN A 57 -18.48 -16.02 -15.65
C ASN A 57 -17.29 -15.73 -16.60
N LEU A 58 -16.05 -15.77 -16.12
CA LEU A 58 -14.86 -15.48 -16.92
C LEU A 58 -14.76 -16.34 -18.20
N ASN A 59 -15.20 -17.59 -18.13
CA ASN A 59 -15.17 -18.50 -19.28
C ASN A 59 -16.12 -18.07 -20.42
N ASP A 60 -17.13 -17.25 -20.14
CA ASP A 60 -18.01 -16.68 -21.17
C ASP A 60 -17.45 -15.37 -21.73
N GLN A 61 -16.74 -14.58 -20.92
CA GLN A 61 -16.06 -13.36 -21.36
C GLN A 61 -14.79 -13.66 -22.18
N GLU A 62 -14.05 -14.75 -21.91
CA GLU A 62 -12.96 -15.18 -22.79
C GLU A 62 -13.45 -15.56 -24.20
N LYS A 63 -14.71 -16.01 -24.36
CA LYS A 63 -15.31 -16.25 -25.68
C LYS A 63 -15.63 -14.94 -26.38
N ASP A 64 -15.98 -13.89 -25.65
CA ASP A 64 -16.28 -12.57 -26.22
C ASP A 64 -15.00 -11.76 -26.52
N ILE A 65 -13.97 -11.83 -25.69
CA ILE A 65 -12.63 -11.28 -25.98
C ILE A 65 -12.02 -11.95 -27.24
N LYS A 66 -12.30 -13.25 -27.46
CA LYS A 66 -11.93 -13.94 -28.71
C LYS A 66 -12.81 -13.58 -29.91
N LYS A 67 -13.99 -13.00 -29.71
CA LYS A 67 -14.89 -12.52 -30.79
C LYS A 67 -14.68 -11.05 -31.15
N GLU A 68 -14.15 -10.24 -30.25
CA GLU A 68 -13.89 -8.80 -30.47
C GLU A 68 -12.53 -8.49 -31.10
N VAL A 69 -11.86 -9.47 -31.73
CA VAL A 69 -10.86 -9.13 -32.74
C VAL A 69 -11.61 -8.79 -34.02
N PRO A 70 -11.68 -7.52 -34.46
CA PRO A 70 -12.34 -7.18 -35.71
C PRO A 70 -11.59 -7.91 -36.84
N ASP A 71 -12.33 -8.64 -37.66
CA ASP A 71 -11.80 -9.34 -38.86
C ASP A 71 -11.30 -8.36 -39.94
N SER A 72 -11.12 -7.08 -39.60
CA SER A 72 -10.54 -6.03 -40.44
C SER A 72 -9.30 -5.41 -39.80
N CYS A 73 -8.25 -6.22 -39.63
CA CYS A 73 -6.90 -5.68 -39.64
C CYS A 73 -6.03 -6.69 -40.39
N ASP A 74 -5.55 -6.27 -41.56
CA ASP A 74 -4.70 -6.99 -42.48
C ASP A 74 -3.86 -8.09 -41.80
N LYS A 75 -4.23 -9.36 -42.01
CA LYS A 75 -3.39 -10.51 -41.67
C LYS A 75 -1.98 -10.36 -42.27
N LYS A 76 -1.84 -9.58 -43.36
CA LYS A 76 -0.55 -9.18 -43.95
C LYS A 76 0.27 -8.21 -43.09
N LYS A 77 -0.33 -7.36 -42.25
CA LYS A 77 0.35 -6.48 -41.29
C LYS A 77 0.79 -7.22 -40.04
N LEU A 78 -0.03 -8.16 -39.54
CA LEU A 78 0.37 -9.02 -38.41
C LEU A 78 1.54 -9.95 -38.81
N ILE A 79 1.49 -10.56 -40.00
CA ILE A 79 2.60 -11.37 -40.52
C ILE A 79 3.84 -10.49 -40.82
N LYS A 80 3.68 -9.23 -41.23
CA LYS A 80 4.82 -8.30 -41.39
C LYS A 80 5.45 -7.91 -40.04
N LEU A 81 4.65 -7.70 -38.99
CA LEU A 81 5.18 -7.44 -37.64
C LEU A 81 5.81 -8.68 -37.01
N GLU A 82 5.23 -9.87 -37.19
CA GLU A 82 5.80 -11.15 -36.72
C GLU A 82 7.05 -11.56 -37.51
N ALA A 83 7.16 -11.18 -38.79
CA ALA A 83 8.36 -11.36 -39.61
C ALA A 83 9.42 -10.26 -39.39
N GLN A 84 9.06 -9.10 -38.84
CA GLN A 84 10.00 -8.03 -38.46
C GLN A 84 10.51 -8.16 -37.01
N VAL A 85 9.94 -9.07 -36.22
CA VAL A 85 10.41 -9.43 -34.86
C VAL A 85 11.21 -10.75 -34.86
N LYS A 86 11.30 -11.44 -36.01
CA LYS A 86 12.24 -12.56 -36.21
C LYS A 86 13.44 -12.08 -37.02
N ILE A 87 14.65 -12.30 -36.48
CA ILE A 87 15.98 -11.79 -36.89
C ILE A 87 16.23 -10.43 -36.21
N GLU A 88 16.96 -10.27 -35.09
CA GLU A 88 18.19 -10.94 -34.63
C GLU A 88 18.19 -11.14 -33.10
N GLU A 89 18.12 -12.39 -32.63
CA GLU A 89 18.86 -12.80 -31.42
C GLU A 89 19.57 -14.12 -31.76
N PRO A 90 20.87 -14.02 -32.10
CA PRO A 90 21.81 -14.95 -31.51
C PRO A 90 23.16 -14.28 -31.23
N THR A 91 23.23 -13.25 -30.38
CA THR A 91 24.53 -12.66 -29.99
C THR A 91 24.68 -12.18 -28.54
N LEU A 92 23.64 -12.24 -27.70
CA LEU A 92 23.78 -11.92 -26.26
C LEU A 92 23.91 -13.17 -25.36
N ALA A 93 23.28 -14.28 -25.73
CA ALA A 93 23.36 -15.54 -24.97
C ALA A 93 24.74 -16.22 -25.06
N THR A 94 25.55 -15.88 -26.06
CA THR A 94 26.92 -16.38 -26.24
C THR A 94 27.95 -15.49 -25.52
N LYS A 95 27.70 -14.17 -25.40
CA LYS A 95 28.58 -13.26 -24.67
C LYS A 95 28.56 -13.43 -23.15
N ILE A 96 27.45 -13.93 -22.58
CA ILE A 96 27.37 -14.21 -21.13
C ILE A 96 28.01 -15.56 -20.77
N LYS A 97 28.26 -16.45 -21.75
CA LYS A 97 28.95 -17.73 -21.51
C LYS A 97 30.47 -17.65 -21.62
N ASP A 98 30.99 -16.70 -22.39
CA ASP A 98 32.44 -16.53 -22.54
C ASP A 98 33.06 -15.58 -21.50
N GLU A 99 32.27 -14.72 -20.84
CA GLU A 99 32.75 -13.84 -19.75
C GLU A 99 32.78 -14.52 -18.36
N PHE A 100 32.20 -15.72 -18.23
CA PHE A 100 32.19 -16.50 -16.97
C PHE A 100 33.26 -17.61 -16.90
N VAL A 101 34.13 -17.70 -17.90
CA VAL A 101 35.24 -18.68 -17.92
C VAL A 101 36.59 -18.06 -17.54
N GLU A 102 36.71 -16.72 -17.49
CA GLU A 102 37.99 -16.03 -17.21
C GLU A 102 38.10 -15.39 -15.81
N VAL A 103 37.31 -15.85 -14.84
CA VAL A 103 37.52 -15.57 -13.40
C VAL A 103 37.51 -16.88 -12.59
N LYS A 104 38.33 -17.84 -13.03
CA LYS A 104 38.67 -19.04 -12.26
C LYS A 104 40.18 -19.25 -12.22
N LYS A 105 40.91 -18.28 -11.69
CA LYS A 105 42.20 -18.47 -11.02
C LYS A 105 42.26 -17.46 -9.88
N GLU A 106 42.49 -17.97 -8.66
CA GLU A 106 42.49 -17.24 -7.36
C GLU A 106 41.03 -16.95 -6.89
N ASP A 107 40.45 -17.56 -5.86
CA ASP A 107 40.96 -17.98 -4.56
C ASP A 107 40.32 -19.28 -4.05
N ASN A 108 41.15 -20.09 -3.41
CA ASN A 108 40.86 -21.40 -2.87
C ASN A 108 40.51 -21.27 -1.37
N GLN A 109 39.28 -20.88 -1.00
CA GLN A 109 38.75 -20.99 0.38
C GLN A 109 37.25 -20.59 0.47
N SER A 110 36.33 -21.46 0.07
CA SER A 110 34.92 -21.44 0.56
C SER A 110 34.13 -22.72 0.23
N ASN A 111 34.80 -23.86 0.08
CA ASN A 111 34.15 -25.18 0.04
C ASN A 111 33.85 -25.73 1.44
N ILE A 112 33.31 -24.87 2.31
CA ILE A 112 32.84 -25.27 3.63
C ILE A 112 31.37 -24.85 3.75
N ILE A 113 30.50 -25.81 3.45
CA ILE A 113 29.22 -26.01 4.15
C ILE A 113 28.19 -24.89 3.89
N LEU A 114 27.59 -24.91 2.71
CA LEU A 114 26.16 -24.61 2.55
C LEU A 114 25.45 -25.87 2.04
N LYS A 115 25.60 -26.95 2.82
CA LYS A 115 24.65 -28.07 2.91
C LYS A 115 23.37 -27.60 3.62
N SER A 116 22.75 -26.54 3.10
CA SER A 116 21.42 -26.11 3.52
C SER A 116 20.56 -25.81 2.28
N GLU A 117 20.77 -26.62 1.24
CA GLU A 117 19.67 -27.13 0.43
C GLU A 117 18.77 -27.96 1.36
N GLU A 118 18.10 -27.29 2.29
CA GLU A 118 16.90 -27.83 2.88
C GLU A 118 15.87 -27.92 1.76
N ILE A 119 15.64 -29.17 1.40
CA ILE A 119 14.64 -29.69 0.49
C ILE A 119 13.27 -29.23 0.99
N VAL A 120 12.90 -27.99 0.70
CA VAL A 120 11.49 -27.59 0.65
C VAL A 120 11.02 -28.05 -0.72
N LYS A 121 10.29 -29.17 -0.76
CA LYS A 121 9.46 -29.53 -1.90
C LYS A 121 8.58 -28.30 -2.18
N LYS A 122 8.92 -27.55 -3.23
CA LYS A 122 8.11 -26.44 -3.71
C LYS A 122 6.88 -27.10 -4.33
N GLU A 123 5.86 -27.38 -3.51
CA GLU A 123 4.57 -27.84 -4.00
C GLU A 123 4.15 -26.88 -5.12
N GLU A 124 3.97 -27.44 -6.31
CA GLU A 124 3.59 -26.67 -7.48
C GLU A 124 2.17 -26.14 -7.22
N LEU A 125 2.05 -24.84 -6.94
CA LEU A 125 0.77 -24.22 -6.60
C LEU A 125 -0.22 -24.44 -7.75
N GLU A 126 -1.45 -24.80 -7.42
CA GLU A 126 -2.51 -25.05 -8.40
C GLU A 126 -2.94 -23.77 -9.12
N THR A 127 -3.46 -23.92 -10.35
CA THR A 127 -4.25 -22.86 -11.00
C THR A 127 -5.70 -22.98 -10.57
N ILE A 128 -6.33 -21.84 -10.23
CA ILE A 128 -7.72 -21.79 -9.79
C ILE A 128 -8.58 -21.21 -10.90
N GLU A 129 -9.58 -21.97 -11.33
CA GLU A 129 -10.53 -21.54 -12.36
C GLU A 129 -11.29 -20.28 -11.93
N GLY A 130 -11.42 -19.32 -12.85
CA GLY A 130 -12.10 -18.05 -12.60
C GLY A 130 -11.36 -17.08 -11.66
N LEU A 131 -10.24 -17.47 -11.06
CA LEU A 131 -9.41 -16.53 -10.31
C LEU A 131 -8.84 -15.48 -11.27
N CYS A 132 -9.01 -14.21 -10.93
CA CYS A 132 -8.51 -13.10 -11.71
C CYS A 132 -8.06 -11.94 -10.82
N ILE A 133 -7.30 -11.05 -11.45
CA ILE A 133 -6.90 -9.77 -10.87
C ILE A 133 -7.55 -8.68 -11.71
N ARG A 134 -8.10 -7.66 -11.06
CA ARG A 134 -8.55 -6.45 -11.75
C ARG A 134 -8.08 -5.24 -10.99
N THR A 135 -7.55 -4.27 -11.72
CA THR A 135 -7.27 -2.98 -11.13
C THR A 135 -8.58 -2.18 -11.00
N MET A 136 -8.97 -1.85 -9.77
CA MET A 136 -10.24 -1.17 -9.44
C MET A 136 -9.99 0.12 -8.67
N ASN A 137 -10.95 1.05 -8.71
CA ASN A 137 -10.86 2.33 -8.00
C ASN A 137 -11.22 2.20 -6.51
N TRP A 138 -10.38 2.74 -5.62
CA TRP A 138 -10.63 2.67 -4.18
C TRP A 138 -11.61 3.76 -3.72
N GLY A 139 -12.81 3.34 -3.34
CA GLY A 139 -13.90 4.19 -2.87
C GLY A 139 -15.16 3.88 -3.65
N MET A 140 -16.12 3.22 -3.00
CA MET A 140 -17.38 2.84 -3.64
C MET A 140 -18.45 3.90 -3.38
N TYR A 141 -19.10 4.38 -4.44
CA TYR A 141 -20.22 5.31 -4.33
C TYR A 141 -21.47 4.62 -3.79
N SER A 142 -22.01 5.14 -2.68
CA SER A 142 -23.31 4.74 -2.16
C SER A 142 -24.39 5.69 -2.67
N GLN A 143 -25.31 5.17 -3.48
CA GLN A 143 -26.47 5.95 -3.97
C GLN A 143 -27.37 6.44 -2.82
N LYS A 144 -27.56 5.61 -1.79
CA LYS A 144 -28.39 5.94 -0.61
C LYS A 144 -27.78 7.08 0.22
N ALA A 145 -26.46 7.08 0.40
CA ALA A 145 -25.75 8.10 1.18
C ALA A 145 -25.28 9.29 0.33
N LYS A 146 -25.42 9.21 -1.00
CA LYS A 146 -24.88 10.15 -1.99
C LYS A 146 -23.39 10.49 -1.77
N ALA A 147 -22.61 9.52 -1.30
CA ALA A 147 -21.21 9.71 -0.91
C ALA A 147 -20.35 8.49 -1.25
N PHE A 148 -19.06 8.73 -1.50
CA PHE A 148 -18.06 7.67 -1.64
C PHE A 148 -17.66 7.15 -0.26
N SER A 149 -17.56 5.82 -0.15
CA SER A 149 -17.07 5.16 1.06
C SER A 149 -15.83 4.34 0.74
N MET A 150 -14.68 4.73 1.32
CA MET A 150 -13.48 3.88 1.26
C MET A 150 -13.63 2.59 2.03
N ASN A 151 -14.46 2.63 3.09
CA ASN A 151 -14.58 1.59 4.07
C ASN A 151 -16.05 1.23 4.30
N ILE A 152 -16.33 -0.04 4.57
CA ILE A 152 -17.65 -0.53 4.97
C ILE A 152 -17.52 -1.23 6.32
N ARG A 153 -18.44 -0.90 7.25
CA ARG A 153 -18.51 -1.52 8.57
C ARG A 153 -19.15 -2.91 8.47
N SER A 154 -18.46 -3.93 8.96
CA SER A 154 -18.93 -5.32 8.92
C SER A 154 -20.28 -5.52 9.63
N GLU A 155 -20.56 -4.74 10.67
CA GLU A 155 -21.81 -4.83 11.45
C GLU A 155 -23.06 -4.53 10.61
N SER A 156 -22.91 -3.65 9.61
CA SER A 156 -24.02 -3.24 8.73
C SER A 156 -23.92 -3.80 7.32
N VAL A 157 -22.91 -4.62 7.03
CA VAL A 157 -22.61 -5.07 5.67
C VAL A 157 -23.68 -5.98 5.11
N ALA A 158 -24.24 -6.89 5.92
CA ALA A 158 -25.28 -7.81 5.49
C ALA A 158 -26.59 -7.08 5.13
N GLU A 159 -26.97 -6.08 5.94
CA GLU A 159 -28.17 -5.28 5.74
C GLU A 159 -28.03 -4.34 4.53
N LYS A 160 -26.92 -3.60 4.44
CA LYS A 160 -26.76 -2.51 3.46
C LYS A 160 -26.17 -2.97 2.13
N PHE A 161 -25.35 -4.02 2.15
CA PHE A 161 -24.57 -4.50 1.02
C PHE A 161 -24.74 -6.01 0.79
N GLY A 162 -25.80 -6.64 1.31
CA GLY A 162 -25.97 -8.09 1.27
C GLY A 162 -25.94 -8.71 -0.14
N SER A 163 -26.45 -8.01 -1.16
CA SER A 163 -26.37 -8.45 -2.55
C SER A 163 -24.92 -8.51 -3.07
N ILE A 164 -24.14 -7.46 -2.78
CA ILE A 164 -22.72 -7.35 -3.14
C ILE A 164 -21.89 -8.34 -2.32
N LEU A 165 -22.12 -8.45 -1.01
CA LEU A 165 -21.45 -9.39 -0.12
C LEU A 165 -21.56 -10.84 -0.61
N ARG A 166 -22.68 -11.24 -1.21
CA ARG A 166 -22.85 -12.60 -1.73
C ARG A 166 -22.06 -12.87 -3.01
N ARG A 167 -21.75 -11.86 -3.82
CA ARG A 167 -21.26 -12.04 -5.20
C ARG A 167 -19.90 -11.41 -5.47
N ASN A 168 -19.67 -10.20 -4.97
CA ASN A 168 -18.55 -9.36 -5.36
C ASN A 168 -17.59 -9.15 -4.18
N ARG A 169 -17.00 -10.26 -3.74
CA ARG A 169 -15.97 -10.27 -2.69
C ARG A 169 -14.61 -10.35 -3.34
N ALA A 170 -13.68 -9.55 -2.85
CA ALA A 170 -12.30 -9.53 -3.30
C ALA A 170 -11.33 -9.42 -2.12
N ILE A 171 -10.06 -9.66 -2.41
CA ILE A 171 -8.94 -9.37 -1.51
C ILE A 171 -8.09 -8.27 -2.12
N LEU A 172 -7.78 -7.27 -1.30
CA LEU A 172 -6.71 -6.34 -1.56
C LEU A 172 -5.48 -6.78 -0.75
N PHE A 173 -4.38 -7.07 -1.43
CA PHE A 173 -3.10 -7.29 -0.76
C PHE A 173 -2.33 -5.98 -0.66
N VAL A 174 -1.76 -5.71 0.51
CA VAL A 174 -0.89 -4.56 0.76
C VAL A 174 0.34 -5.00 1.56
N GLU A 175 1.46 -4.31 1.38
CA GLU A 175 2.66 -4.50 2.22
C GLU A 175 2.43 -3.93 3.63
N GLY A 176 1.54 -2.93 3.73
CA GLY A 176 1.13 -2.34 5.00
C GLY A 176 0.10 -1.24 4.83
N PHE A 177 -0.35 -0.68 5.94
CA PHE A 177 -1.24 0.47 5.95
C PHE A 177 -0.88 1.46 7.05
N TYR A 178 -1.42 2.67 6.96
CA TYR A 178 -1.17 3.72 7.93
C TYR A 178 -2.42 4.04 8.73
N GLU A 179 -2.21 4.40 9.99
CA GLU A 179 -3.26 4.93 10.85
C GLU A 179 -2.68 6.01 11.75
N TRP A 180 -3.50 7.02 12.04
CA TRP A 180 -3.08 8.16 12.84
C TRP A 180 -3.64 8.04 14.24
N LYS A 181 -2.76 7.97 15.24
CA LYS A 181 -3.16 8.12 16.63
C LYS A 181 -3.50 9.59 16.89
N SER A 182 -4.75 9.86 17.26
CA SER A 182 -5.21 11.20 17.62
C SER A 182 -4.35 11.81 18.72
N SER A 183 -4.06 13.11 18.61
CA SER A 183 -3.37 13.85 19.66
C SER A 183 -4.32 14.17 20.81
N THR A 184 -3.87 14.00 22.04
CA THR A 184 -4.63 14.39 23.24
C THR A 184 -4.63 15.89 23.49
N SER A 185 -3.71 16.64 22.87
CA SER A 185 -3.52 18.09 23.05
C SER A 185 -3.95 18.93 21.84
N GLY A 186 -4.77 18.38 20.93
CA GLY A 186 -5.31 19.10 19.77
C GLY A 186 -4.33 19.29 18.59
N GLY A 187 -3.16 18.65 18.63
CA GLY A 187 -2.17 18.66 17.55
C GLY A 187 -2.44 17.65 16.43
N LYS A 188 -1.60 17.65 15.38
CA LYS A 188 -1.63 16.63 14.33
C LYS A 188 -1.40 15.25 14.94
N GLY A 189 -2.18 14.26 14.52
CA GLY A 189 -2.03 12.88 14.97
C GLY A 189 -0.68 12.29 14.58
N GLN A 190 -0.17 11.36 15.39
CA GLN A 190 1.06 10.63 15.09
C GLN A 190 0.75 9.50 14.09
N PRO A 191 1.32 9.49 12.88
CA PRO A 191 1.16 8.37 11.96
C PRO A 191 1.92 7.14 12.46
N TYR A 192 1.27 5.98 12.36
CA TYR A 192 1.85 4.67 12.54
C TYR A 192 1.80 3.93 11.20
N TYR A 193 2.85 3.16 10.91
CA TYR A 193 2.83 2.17 9.84
C TYR A 193 2.61 0.78 10.44
N ILE A 194 1.68 0.04 9.85
CA ILE A 194 1.26 -1.28 10.26
C ILE A 194 1.59 -2.27 9.15
N HIS A 195 2.31 -3.34 9.47
CA HIS A 195 2.77 -4.30 8.48
C HIS A 195 2.91 -5.71 9.07
N PRO A 196 3.08 -6.75 8.22
CA PRO A 196 3.35 -8.10 8.67
C PRO A 196 4.69 -8.22 9.40
N LYS A 197 4.71 -8.99 10.50
CA LYS A 197 5.94 -9.37 11.21
C LYS A 197 6.86 -10.23 10.34
N GLN A 198 6.25 -11.12 9.56
CA GLN A 198 6.99 -11.96 8.63
C GLN A 198 7.42 -11.13 7.41
N LYS A 199 8.72 -10.97 7.24
CA LYS A 199 9.29 -10.23 6.11
C LYS A 199 8.85 -10.83 4.77
N GLY A 200 8.39 -9.98 3.86
CA GLY A 200 7.94 -10.37 2.51
C GLY A 200 6.51 -10.93 2.46
N SER A 201 5.84 -11.07 3.60
CA SER A 201 4.41 -11.40 3.68
C SER A 201 3.56 -10.15 3.39
N LEU A 202 2.30 -10.36 2.98
CA LEU A 202 1.31 -9.30 2.71
C LEU A 202 0.17 -9.34 3.72
N ILE A 203 -0.51 -8.19 3.89
CA ILE A 203 -1.79 -8.12 4.60
C ILE A 203 -2.92 -8.39 3.61
N CYS A 204 -3.81 -9.32 3.94
CA CYS A 204 -4.97 -9.69 3.12
C CYS A 204 -6.23 -8.94 3.61
N LEU A 205 -6.60 -7.84 2.94
CA LEU A 205 -7.75 -7.03 3.32
C LEU A 205 -9.02 -7.53 2.62
N ALA A 206 -10.04 -7.89 3.41
CA ALA A 206 -11.35 -8.27 2.87
C ALA A 206 -12.04 -7.04 2.25
N CYS A 207 -12.43 -7.14 0.98
CA CYS A 207 -13.03 -6.06 0.22
C CYS A 207 -14.35 -6.48 -0.42
N LEU A 208 -15.22 -5.50 -0.63
CA LEU A 208 -16.35 -5.61 -1.55
C LEU A 208 -16.12 -4.72 -2.75
N PHE A 209 -16.59 -5.14 -3.93
CA PHE A 209 -16.48 -4.35 -5.15
C PHE A 209 -17.80 -4.30 -5.91
N ASP A 210 -17.96 -3.29 -6.75
CA ASP A 210 -19.11 -3.18 -7.65
C ASP A 210 -18.73 -2.43 -8.92
N LYS A 211 -19.51 -2.65 -9.98
CA LYS A 211 -19.36 -1.89 -11.22
C LYS A 211 -19.88 -0.47 -11.00
N LYS A 212 -19.17 0.54 -11.51
CA LYS A 212 -19.66 1.92 -11.47
C LYS A 212 -20.88 2.07 -12.38
N LYS A 213 -21.96 2.66 -11.85
CA LYS A 213 -23.19 2.89 -12.62
C LYS A 213 -23.06 4.14 -13.48
N GLY A 214 -23.45 4.03 -14.76
CA GLY A 214 -23.55 5.19 -15.66
C GLY A 214 -22.26 5.63 -16.35
N GLU A 215 -21.13 4.97 -16.07
CA GLU A 215 -19.90 5.14 -16.85
C GLU A 215 -19.92 4.16 -18.03
N SER A 216 -19.56 4.64 -19.23
CA SER A 216 -19.40 3.78 -20.40
C SER A 216 -18.08 3.01 -20.27
N GLY A 217 -18.13 1.71 -19.99
CA GLY A 217 -16.93 0.88 -19.90
C GLY A 217 -16.99 -0.21 -18.83
N ASP A 218 -15.79 -0.65 -18.42
CA ASP A 218 -15.55 -1.76 -17.49
C ASP A 218 -14.90 -1.28 -16.19
N ASP A 219 -15.40 -0.16 -15.67
CA ASP A 219 -14.89 0.51 -14.48
C ASP A 219 -15.52 -0.04 -13.20
N TYR A 220 -14.64 -0.52 -12.32
CA TYR A 220 -15.00 -1.09 -11.03
C TYR A 220 -14.45 -0.24 -9.89
N GLN A 221 -15.19 -0.24 -8.78
CA GLN A 221 -14.85 0.43 -7.54
C GLN A 221 -14.93 -0.56 -6.38
N PHE A 222 -14.17 -0.32 -5.32
CA PHE A 222 -14.17 -1.20 -4.16
C PHE A 222 -14.10 -0.43 -2.83
N SER A 223 -14.50 -1.10 -1.76
CA SER A 223 -14.34 -0.64 -0.39
C SER A 223 -13.72 -1.74 0.47
N VAL A 224 -12.85 -1.34 1.39
CA VAL A 224 -12.26 -2.24 2.39
C VAL A 224 -13.28 -2.45 3.51
N LEU A 225 -13.45 -3.69 3.95
CA LEU A 225 -14.28 -4.00 5.12
C LEU A 225 -13.51 -3.73 6.39
N THR A 226 -14.23 -3.30 7.43
CA THR A 226 -13.65 -2.93 8.71
C THR A 226 -14.45 -3.48 9.86
N VAL A 227 -13.76 -3.75 10.96
CA VAL A 227 -14.25 -4.36 12.19
C VAL A 227 -13.81 -3.52 13.38
N ASP A 228 -14.32 -3.82 14.57
CA ASP A 228 -13.78 -3.25 15.80
C ASP A 228 -12.29 -3.60 15.97
N ALA A 229 -11.54 -2.65 16.52
CA ALA A 229 -10.13 -2.87 16.80
C ALA A 229 -9.95 -3.85 17.97
N ASP A 230 -8.89 -4.67 17.91
CA ASP A 230 -8.45 -5.45 19.05
C ASP A 230 -7.84 -4.56 20.15
N LYS A 231 -7.49 -5.17 21.29
CA LYS A 231 -6.89 -4.47 22.42
C LYS A 231 -5.58 -3.74 22.06
N THR A 232 -4.80 -4.28 21.13
CA THR A 232 -3.52 -3.68 20.73
C THR A 232 -3.75 -2.49 19.80
N PHE A 233 -4.56 -2.66 18.75
CA PHE A 233 -4.81 -1.62 17.76
C PHE A 233 -5.69 -0.48 18.29
N SER A 234 -6.56 -0.75 19.27
CA SER A 234 -7.38 0.28 19.93
C SER A 234 -6.58 1.39 20.60
N GLN A 235 -5.28 1.18 20.86
CA GLN A 235 -4.35 2.21 21.34
C GLN A 235 -4.08 3.32 20.32
N ILE A 236 -4.35 3.07 19.03
CA ILE A 236 -4.19 4.03 17.93
C ILE A 236 -5.53 4.41 17.31
N HIS A 237 -6.47 3.47 17.13
CA HIS A 237 -7.78 3.74 16.54
C HIS A 237 -8.81 2.65 16.93
N HIS A 238 -10.08 3.04 17.15
CA HIS A 238 -11.16 2.14 17.60
C HIS A 238 -11.66 1.13 16.54
N ARG A 239 -11.17 1.22 15.30
CA ARG A 239 -11.54 0.35 14.16
C ARG A 239 -10.30 -0.07 13.41
N MET A 240 -10.32 -1.28 12.87
CA MET A 240 -9.27 -1.82 12.01
C MET A 240 -9.87 -2.43 10.74
N PRO A 241 -9.07 -2.64 9.68
CA PRO A 241 -9.50 -3.43 8.53
C PRO A 241 -9.85 -4.87 8.94
N ALA A 242 -10.79 -5.49 8.21
CA ALA A 242 -11.02 -6.92 8.28
C ALA A 242 -9.87 -7.64 7.56
N ILE A 243 -9.02 -8.32 8.32
CA ILE A 243 -7.80 -8.97 7.82
C ILE A 243 -8.01 -10.48 7.86
N LEU A 244 -7.80 -11.15 6.72
CA LEU A 244 -7.80 -12.61 6.63
C LEU A 244 -6.38 -13.13 6.78
N THR A 245 -6.20 -14.17 7.60
CA THR A 245 -4.89 -14.49 8.19
C THR A 245 -4.32 -15.80 7.71
N ASN A 246 -5.20 -16.69 7.27
CA ASN A 246 -4.87 -18.01 6.78
C ASN A 246 -5.47 -18.20 5.39
N ILE A 247 -4.88 -19.15 4.67
CA ILE A 247 -5.25 -19.48 3.30
C ILE A 247 -6.70 -19.99 3.23
N GLU A 248 -7.17 -20.72 4.24
CA GLU A 248 -8.52 -21.28 4.26
C GLU A 248 -9.58 -20.18 4.28
N ASP A 249 -9.40 -19.16 5.12
CA ASP A 249 -10.31 -18.02 5.24
C ASP A 249 -10.26 -17.14 3.99
N VAL A 250 -9.08 -16.93 3.40
CA VAL A 250 -8.93 -16.27 2.09
C VAL A 250 -9.73 -17.03 1.02
N ARG A 251 -9.55 -18.35 0.94
CA ARG A 251 -10.25 -19.18 -0.06
C ARG A 251 -11.75 -19.25 0.17
N LYS A 252 -12.22 -19.33 1.42
CA LYS A 252 -13.65 -19.23 1.77
C LYS A 252 -14.22 -17.88 1.38
N TRP A 253 -13.52 -16.79 1.69
CA TRP A 253 -13.92 -15.44 1.33
C TRP A 253 -14.03 -15.27 -0.19
N LEU A 254 -13.04 -15.74 -0.94
CA LEU A 254 -13.07 -15.69 -2.41
C LEU A 254 -14.08 -16.67 -3.04
N GLY A 255 -14.65 -17.60 -2.25
CA GLY A 255 -15.55 -18.64 -2.75
C GLY A 255 -14.85 -19.74 -3.54
N ILE A 256 -13.54 -19.87 -3.38
CA ILE A 256 -12.70 -20.94 -3.93
C ILE A 256 -12.99 -22.24 -3.17
N SER A 257 -13.00 -22.17 -1.84
CA SER A 257 -13.38 -23.28 -0.98
C SER A 257 -14.85 -23.11 -0.60
N PRO A 258 -15.74 -24.07 -0.91
CA PRO A 258 -17.15 -23.95 -0.60
C PRO A 258 -17.36 -23.91 0.92
N ILE A 259 -18.28 -23.04 1.33
CA ILE A 259 -18.80 -22.99 2.70
C ILE A 259 -19.84 -24.11 2.80
N LYS A 260 -19.58 -25.11 3.64
CA LYS A 260 -20.40 -26.33 3.76
C LYS A 260 -21.56 -26.15 4.74
N GLU A 261 -21.49 -25.12 5.57
CA GLU A 261 -22.50 -24.78 6.54
C GLU A 261 -23.78 -24.28 5.84
N GLU A 262 -24.94 -24.70 6.36
CA GLU A 262 -26.27 -24.36 5.82
C GLU A 262 -26.47 -22.84 5.69
N ASN A 263 -25.99 -22.07 6.69
CA ASN A 263 -26.06 -20.62 6.67
C ASN A 263 -24.76 -20.00 6.13
N GLN A 264 -24.60 -20.04 4.81
CA GLN A 264 -23.42 -19.50 4.13
C GLN A 264 -23.13 -18.03 4.46
N LEU A 265 -24.18 -17.21 4.62
CA LEU A 265 -24.02 -15.79 4.96
C LEU A 265 -23.40 -15.62 6.34
N GLN A 266 -23.88 -16.37 7.34
CA GLN A 266 -23.33 -16.29 8.69
C GLN A 266 -21.87 -16.75 8.74
N SER A 267 -21.51 -17.78 7.98
CA SER A 267 -20.13 -18.23 7.86
C SER A 267 -19.22 -17.20 7.19
N LEU A 268 -19.72 -16.42 6.22
CA LEU A 268 -18.95 -15.31 5.65
C LEU A 268 -18.76 -14.19 6.67
N LEU A 269 -19.79 -13.85 7.44
CA LEU A 269 -19.72 -12.80 8.45
C LEU A 269 -18.78 -13.18 9.60
N SER A 270 -18.66 -14.46 9.96
CA SER A 270 -17.74 -14.91 11.01
C SER A 270 -16.26 -14.76 10.64
N LEU A 271 -15.94 -14.63 9.35
CA LEU A 271 -14.60 -14.26 8.87
C LEU A 271 -14.27 -12.77 9.17
N LEU A 272 -15.30 -11.93 9.30
CA LEU A 272 -15.17 -10.48 9.52
C LEU A 272 -15.15 -10.15 11.01
N LYS A 273 -14.16 -10.67 11.73
CA LYS A 273 -13.96 -10.46 13.16
C LYS A 273 -12.68 -9.66 13.46
N PRO A 274 -12.60 -8.99 14.63
CA PRO A 274 -11.36 -8.37 15.08
C PRO A 274 -10.22 -9.38 15.04
N TYR A 275 -9.12 -8.96 14.46
CA TYR A 275 -7.95 -9.80 14.28
C TYR A 275 -7.02 -9.68 15.49
N GLU A 276 -6.36 -10.78 15.89
CA GLU A 276 -5.33 -10.74 16.94
C GLU A 276 -4.06 -10.07 16.41
N PHE A 277 -4.06 -8.75 16.47
CA PHE A 277 -3.03 -7.88 15.90
C PHE A 277 -1.60 -8.34 16.25
N SER A 278 -1.37 -8.63 17.52
CA SER A 278 -0.06 -8.96 18.06
C SER A 278 0.51 -10.29 17.58
N GLN A 279 -0.28 -11.19 16.97
CA GLN A 279 0.24 -12.47 16.50
C GLN A 279 1.04 -12.33 15.19
N HIS A 280 0.49 -11.66 14.17
CA HIS A 280 1.16 -11.57 12.86
C HIS A 280 1.44 -10.16 12.33
N LEU A 281 0.97 -9.11 13.02
CA LEU A 281 1.25 -7.72 12.65
C LEU A 281 2.09 -7.01 13.72
N GLU A 282 2.81 -6.00 13.29
CA GLU A 282 3.46 -5.03 14.16
C GLU A 282 3.24 -3.61 13.64
N MET A 283 3.53 -2.63 14.49
CA MET A 283 3.43 -1.23 14.14
C MET A 283 4.54 -0.40 14.76
N TYR A 284 4.98 0.62 14.03
CA TYR A 284 5.90 1.64 14.53
C TYR A 284 5.48 3.03 14.06
N LYS A 285 5.96 4.05 14.79
CA LYS A 285 5.77 5.45 14.42
C LYS A 285 6.57 5.76 13.15
N VAL A 286 5.97 6.50 12.24
CA VAL A 286 6.65 7.07 11.05
C VAL A 286 6.64 8.60 11.10
N SER A 287 7.36 9.24 10.19
CA SER A 287 7.33 10.70 10.06
C SER A 287 6.00 11.20 9.49
N ASP A 288 5.63 12.42 9.88
CA ASP A 288 4.57 13.22 9.29
C ASP A 288 4.73 13.48 7.77
N PHE A 289 5.89 13.14 7.19
CA PHE A 289 6.11 13.09 5.75
C PHE A 289 4.99 12.34 5.02
N VAL A 290 4.45 11.26 5.59
CA VAL A 290 3.35 10.49 4.96
C VAL A 290 2.02 11.27 4.85
N ASN A 291 1.85 12.35 5.61
CA ASN A 291 0.60 13.11 5.64
C ASN A 291 0.21 13.67 4.26
N SER A 292 1.20 14.14 3.50
CA SER A 292 0.98 14.57 2.12
C SER A 292 0.87 13.34 1.20
N THR A 293 -0.26 13.21 0.51
CA THR A 293 -0.50 12.12 -0.46
C THR A 293 0.44 12.15 -1.66
N ALA A 294 1.03 13.32 -1.97
CA ALA A 294 2.03 13.46 -3.03
C ALA A 294 3.36 12.77 -2.69
N ASN A 295 3.61 12.49 -1.40
CA ASN A 295 4.84 11.85 -0.97
C ASN A 295 4.78 10.34 -1.20
N ASN A 296 5.39 9.89 -2.31
CA ASN A 296 5.47 8.48 -2.71
C ASN A 296 6.94 8.01 -2.73
N THR A 297 7.53 7.78 -1.56
CA THR A 297 8.89 7.20 -1.45
C THR A 297 8.98 6.27 -0.25
N SER A 298 10.05 5.47 -0.19
CA SER A 298 10.34 4.60 0.95
C SER A 298 10.47 5.35 2.29
N LYS A 299 10.68 6.68 2.29
CA LYS A 299 10.66 7.50 3.50
C LYS A 299 9.32 7.43 4.25
N CYS A 300 8.21 7.15 3.56
CA CYS A 300 6.89 7.03 4.19
C CYS A 300 6.80 5.87 5.18
N ILE A 301 7.58 4.80 4.96
CA ILE A 301 7.58 3.60 5.81
C ILE A 301 8.81 3.51 6.72
N LYS A 302 9.69 4.52 6.76
CA LYS A 302 10.86 4.45 7.65
C LYS A 302 10.44 4.69 9.11
N PRO A 303 10.90 3.87 10.07
CA PRO A 303 10.70 4.14 11.49
C PRO A 303 11.20 5.52 11.88
N LEU A 304 10.42 6.24 12.69
CA LEU A 304 10.75 7.59 13.13
C LEU A 304 12.08 7.65 13.91
N SER A 305 12.43 6.57 14.62
CA SER A 305 13.69 6.41 15.35
C SER A 305 14.92 6.50 14.44
N GLU A 306 14.85 5.93 13.23
CA GLU A 306 15.95 5.97 12.26
C GLU A 306 16.16 7.37 11.66
N ILE A 307 15.07 8.12 11.49
CA ILE A 307 15.12 9.48 10.94
C ILE A 307 15.77 10.47 11.93
N GLN A 308 15.58 10.25 13.23
CA GLN A 308 16.13 11.11 14.29
C GLN A 308 17.63 10.88 14.51
N GLN A 309 18.12 9.63 14.39
CA GLN A 309 19.54 9.32 14.55
C GLN A 309 20.42 9.94 13.43
N GLY A 310 19.90 10.07 12.21
CA GLY A 310 20.62 10.69 11.09
C GLY A 310 20.85 12.21 11.20
N LYS A 311 20.08 12.92 12.04
CA LYS A 311 20.24 14.38 12.26
C LYS A 311 21.30 14.72 13.33
N GLY A 312 21.67 13.76 14.18
CA GLY A 312 22.65 13.97 15.25
C GLY A 312 24.12 13.97 14.81
N SER A 313 24.43 13.54 13.58
CA SER A 313 25.82 13.36 13.12
C SER A 313 26.39 14.56 12.33
N LEU A 314 25.54 15.47 11.83
CA LEU A 314 26.00 16.62 11.03
C LEU A 314 26.21 17.91 11.84
N HIS A 315 25.72 17.98 13.08
CA HIS A 315 25.92 19.16 13.94
C HIS A 315 27.28 19.16 14.65
N SER A 316 28.01 18.04 14.66
CA SER A 316 29.35 17.93 15.24
C SER A 316 30.46 18.43 14.31
N PHE A 317 30.17 18.73 13.04
CA PHE A 317 31.16 19.19 12.04
C PHE A 317 31.14 20.70 11.74
N PHE A 318 30.19 21.45 12.30
CA PHE A 318 30.17 22.92 12.20
C PHE A 318 30.44 23.54 13.56
N LYS A 319 31.71 23.53 13.97
CA LYS A 319 32.18 24.39 15.06
C LYS A 319 32.50 25.77 14.45
N PRO A 320 31.88 26.88 14.89
CA PRO A 320 32.25 28.19 14.41
C PRO A 320 33.68 28.49 14.87
N LEU A 321 34.55 28.88 13.94
CA LEU A 321 35.87 29.43 14.25
C LEU A 321 35.68 30.71 15.07
N SER A 322 36.08 30.66 16.34
CA SER A 322 36.21 31.85 17.17
C SER A 322 37.37 32.73 16.66
N LYS A 323 37.08 34.01 16.49
CA LYS A 323 38.03 35.15 16.49
C LYS A 323 37.31 36.23 17.30
N LYS A 324 37.90 36.94 18.27
CA LYS A 324 39.29 37.31 18.54
C LYS A 324 39.40 37.77 20.02
N ALA A 325 40.61 37.73 20.57
CA ALA A 325 41.01 38.22 21.90
C ALA A 325 40.92 39.78 22.02
N PRO A 326 41.01 40.34 23.25
CA PRO A 326 40.67 41.73 23.54
C PRO A 326 41.83 42.71 23.27
N ALA A 327 41.52 43.95 22.91
CA ALA A 327 42.48 45.05 22.83
C ALA A 327 42.19 46.10 23.90
N GLU A 328 43.26 46.52 24.56
CA GLU A 328 43.32 47.43 25.69
C GLU A 328 43.03 48.91 25.34
N LYS A 329 42.83 49.66 26.43
CA LYS A 329 42.44 51.06 26.60
C LYS A 329 43.24 52.10 25.80
N ARG A 330 42.55 53.18 25.41
CA ARG A 330 43.12 54.54 25.36
C ARG A 330 42.12 55.55 25.93
N VAL A 331 42.64 56.56 26.62
CA VAL A 331 41.98 57.48 27.58
C VAL A 331 41.73 58.87 26.96
N LYS A 332 40.65 59.54 27.43
CA LYS A 332 40.28 60.99 27.43
C LYS A 332 39.97 61.66 26.07
N ASP A 333 38.99 62.56 25.94
CA ASP A 333 38.64 63.69 26.83
C ASP A 333 37.14 64.02 26.91
N GLU A 334 36.83 64.88 27.89
CA GLU A 334 35.56 65.42 28.38
C GLU A 334 34.84 66.37 27.39
N THR A 335 33.50 66.44 27.44
CA THR A 335 32.74 67.66 27.78
C THR A 335 31.24 67.39 27.86
N GLU A 336 30.62 68.00 28.87
CA GLU A 336 29.21 68.09 29.22
C GLU A 336 28.34 68.65 28.08
N ASP A 337 27.05 68.31 28.00
CA ASP A 337 25.97 69.23 28.43
C ASP A 337 24.54 68.63 28.31
N SER A 338 23.77 69.03 29.32
CA SER A 338 22.36 69.04 29.68
C SER A 338 21.18 68.67 28.73
N SER A 339 20.13 68.19 29.43
CA SER A 339 18.68 68.49 29.25
C SER A 339 17.96 67.88 28.03
N SER A 340 16.69 67.49 28.02
CA SER A 340 15.55 67.54 28.96
C SER A 340 14.43 66.65 28.38
N HIS A 341 13.72 65.90 29.24
CA HIS A 341 12.34 65.43 29.04
C HIS A 341 11.36 66.65 28.99
N PRO A 342 10.12 66.60 28.43
CA PRO A 342 9.12 65.59 28.83
C PRO A 342 7.97 65.19 27.83
N SER A 343 7.36 64.06 28.19
CA SER A 343 5.95 63.60 28.10
C SER A 343 4.89 64.23 27.15
N SER A 344 4.08 63.36 26.53
CA SER A 344 2.59 63.30 26.60
C SER A 344 2.08 62.32 25.52
N LYS A 345 0.93 61.63 25.56
CA LYS A 345 -0.11 61.29 26.54
C LYS A 345 -0.84 60.06 25.94
N LYS A 346 -1.41 59.22 26.81
CA LYS A 346 -2.35 58.11 26.52
C LYS A 346 -3.62 58.56 25.79
N ILE A 347 -4.17 57.73 24.89
CA ILE A 347 -5.63 57.51 24.74
C ILE A 347 -5.90 56.03 24.43
N LYS A 348 -6.85 55.44 25.17
CA LYS A 348 -7.46 54.10 25.02
C LYS A 348 -8.68 54.19 24.09
N SER A 349 -8.98 53.14 23.33
CA SER A 349 -10.37 52.71 23.06
C SER A 349 -10.43 51.27 22.50
N GLU A 350 -11.20 50.44 23.18
CA GLU A 350 -11.88 49.19 22.76
C GLU A 350 -13.40 49.43 22.95
N PRO A 351 -14.33 48.53 22.57
CA PRO A 351 -14.40 47.62 21.41
C PRO A 351 -15.76 47.80 20.65
N ILE A 352 -15.98 47.07 19.55
CA ILE A 352 -17.29 46.97 18.89
C ILE A 352 -17.60 45.49 18.61
N GLU A 353 -18.62 44.96 19.28
CA GLU A 353 -19.43 43.81 18.86
C GLU A 353 -20.47 44.27 17.84
N ILE A 354 -20.76 43.47 16.80
CA ILE A 354 -22.08 43.43 16.15
C ILE A 354 -22.36 42.00 15.65
N ASP A 355 -23.42 41.43 16.22
CA ASP A 355 -24.46 40.48 15.75
C ASP A 355 -24.20 39.44 14.64
#